data_AF-A0A366ECF9-F1
#
_entry.id   AF-A0A366ECF9-F1
#
_cell.length_a   1.000
_cell.length_b   1.000
_cell.length_c   1.000
_cell.angle_alpha   90.00
_cell.angle_beta   90.00
_cell.angle_gamma   90.00
#
_symmetry.space_group_name_H-M   'P 1'
#
loop_
_entity.id
_entity.type
_entity.pdbx_description
1 polymer ?
#
loop_
_entity_poly.entity_id
_entity_poly.type
_entity_poly.pdbx_seq_one_letter_code
_entity_poly.pdbx_strand_id
1 'polypeptide(L)'
;MFLRKTERRKDGKTHLYWSVVESRRLDNGRVVQRHVLYLGEINSSQAEAWRRAIEVFDDDAGASRSLSLFPDERCDLPAAEDSIVRLRLSQMRLCRPRQWGACWLASVLWRELQLDRFWAERLPASRKGTRWADVLQVLATYRLIDPGSEWRLHRQWFLDSAMADLLGSDFGLAEAHKLYACHDKLLEHKQALFSHLTQRWRDLFNASFDVLLYDLTSTYFEVNASDLPEGSKRRHGYSRDKRPTARNSSSPSSSPPRACRSPTRSCPATPPTAARCDPFWKRSRASTARRGGSG
;
A
#
# COMPACT_ATOMS: atom_id res chain seq x y z
N MET A 1 -10.16 -14.32 19.77
CA MET A 1 -10.91 -13.22 19.13
C MET A 1 -12.13 -12.91 19.99
N PHE A 2 -12.76 -11.74 19.83
CA PHE A 2 -13.96 -11.34 20.58
C PHE A 2 -14.83 -10.38 19.76
N LEU A 3 -16.10 -10.23 20.14
CA LEU A 3 -17.01 -9.24 19.55
C LEU A 3 -16.87 -7.89 20.26
N ARG A 4 -16.61 -6.83 19.50
CA ARG A 4 -16.56 -5.45 19.97
C ARG A 4 -17.80 -4.68 19.50
N LYS A 5 -18.60 -4.24 20.48
CA LYS A 5 -19.70 -3.30 20.30
C LYS A 5 -19.15 -1.86 20.24
N THR A 6 -19.63 -1.07 19.29
CA THR A 6 -19.34 0.36 19.15
C THR A 6 -20.65 1.12 19.04
N GLU A 7 -20.89 2.10 19.92
CA GLU A 7 -22.09 2.92 19.91
C GLU A 7 -21.83 4.22 19.14
N ARG A 8 -22.73 4.59 18.23
CA ARG A 8 -22.66 5.85 17.49
C ARG A 8 -24.00 6.56 17.51
N ARG A 9 -24.03 7.78 18.03
CA ARG A 9 -25.22 8.64 18.00
C ARG A 9 -25.24 9.46 16.71
N LYS A 10 -26.33 9.41 15.95
CA LYS A 10 -26.54 10.19 14.72
C LYS A 10 -28.02 10.49 14.58
N ASP A 11 -28.38 11.71 14.17
CA ASP A 11 -29.77 12.11 13.88
C ASP A 11 -30.76 11.78 15.02
N GLY A 12 -30.32 12.02 16.27
CA GLY A 12 -31.06 11.72 17.51
C GLY A 12 -31.05 10.25 17.95
N LYS A 13 -30.78 9.31 17.04
CA LYS A 13 -30.82 7.86 17.29
C LYS A 13 -29.44 7.30 17.67
N THR A 14 -29.44 6.25 18.48
CA THR A 14 -28.22 5.51 18.87
C THR A 14 -28.13 4.23 18.03
N HIS A 15 -27.13 4.16 17.15
CA HIS A 15 -26.84 2.99 16.32
C HIS A 15 -25.76 2.13 16.99
N LEU A 16 -25.96 0.81 16.97
CA LEU A 16 -25.09 -0.17 17.62
C LEU A 16 -24.38 -1.03 16.57
N TYR A 17 -23.08 -0.77 16.37
CA TYR A 17 -22.26 -1.48 15.41
C TYR A 17 -21.43 -2.58 16.07
N TRP A 18 -21.35 -3.73 15.41
CA TRP A 18 -20.56 -4.87 15.87
C TRP A 18 -19.38 -5.16 14.95
N SER A 19 -18.29 -5.62 15.54
CA SER A 19 -17.08 -6.04 14.81
C SER A 19 -16.39 -7.21 15.51
N VAL A 20 -15.85 -8.15 14.75
CA VAL A 20 -14.97 -9.21 15.27
C VAL A 20 -13.56 -8.63 15.38
N VAL A 21 -12.96 -8.74 16.56
CA VAL A 21 -11.64 -8.18 16.88
C VAL A 21 -10.70 -9.29 17.38
N GLU A 22 -9.46 -9.25 16.92
CA GLU A 22 -8.37 -10.12 17.35
C GLU A 22 -7.36 -9.33 18.17
N SER A 23 -7.20 -9.68 19.45
CA SER A 23 -6.06 -9.24 20.26
C SER A 23 -4.82 -10.03 19.86
N ARG A 24 -3.79 -9.34 19.36
CA ARG A 24 -2.44 -9.86 19.13
C ARG A 24 -1.52 -9.29 20.20
N ARG A 25 -0.77 -10.16 20.88
CA ARG A 25 0.39 -9.73 21.70
C ARG A 25 1.54 -9.40 20.75
N LEU A 26 2.21 -8.30 21.04
CA LEU A 26 3.44 -7.83 20.41
C LEU A 26 4.65 -8.30 21.24
N ASP A 27 5.83 -8.31 20.63
CA ASP A 27 7.07 -8.80 21.28
C ASP A 27 7.49 -7.90 22.46
N ASN A 28 7.09 -6.62 22.41
CA ASN A 28 7.24 -5.65 23.50
C ASN A 28 6.18 -5.77 24.62
N GLY A 29 5.43 -6.89 24.68
CA GLY A 29 4.40 -7.17 25.68
C GLY A 29 3.09 -6.39 25.52
N ARG A 30 3.01 -5.43 24.59
CA ARG A 30 1.77 -4.66 24.34
C ARG A 30 0.76 -5.51 23.58
N VAL A 31 -0.52 -5.17 23.69
CA VAL A 31 -1.60 -5.79 22.90
C VAL A 31 -2.08 -4.81 21.83
N VAL A 32 -2.13 -5.27 20.57
CA VAL A 32 -2.79 -4.57 19.47
C VAL A 32 -4.06 -5.32 19.09
N GLN A 33 -5.14 -4.56 18.88
CA GLN A 33 -6.43 -5.09 18.45
C GLN A 33 -6.60 -4.89 16.95
N ARG A 34 -6.63 -5.99 16.16
CA ARG A 34 -6.94 -5.96 14.73
C ARG A 34 -8.43 -6.21 14.52
N HIS A 35 -9.11 -5.38 13.73
CA HIS A 35 -10.49 -5.66 13.32
C HIS A 35 -10.48 -6.71 12.20
N VAL A 36 -11.02 -7.90 12.49
CA VAL A 36 -11.07 -9.05 11.58
C VAL A 36 -12.23 -8.92 10.61
N LEU A 37 -13.40 -8.48 11.08
CA LEU A 37 -14.61 -8.30 10.27
C LEU A 37 -15.49 -7.22 10.88
N TYR A 38 -16.10 -6.38 10.04
CA TYR A 38 -17.16 -5.46 10.44
C TYR A 38 -18.50 -6.11 10.13
N LEU A 39 -19.39 -6.19 11.12
CA LEU A 39 -20.66 -6.92 11.02
C LEU A 39 -21.84 -5.97 10.79
N GLY A 40 -21.63 -4.66 10.96
CA GLY A 40 -22.69 -3.65 10.81
C GLY A 40 -23.60 -3.55 12.03
N GLU A 41 -24.80 -3.03 11.81
CA GLU A 41 -25.88 -3.05 12.81
C GLU A 41 -26.52 -4.44 12.82
N ILE A 42 -26.36 -5.15 13.94
CA ILE A 42 -27.02 -6.45 14.15
C ILE A 42 -28.34 -6.16 14.87
N ASN A 43 -29.46 -6.41 14.20
CA ASN A 43 -30.79 -6.30 14.81
C ASN A 43 -31.08 -7.50 15.73
N SER A 44 -32.14 -7.42 16.54
CA SER A 44 -32.47 -8.47 17.52
C SER A 44 -32.72 -9.85 16.90
N SER A 45 -33.31 -9.92 15.70
CA SER A 45 -33.55 -11.20 15.01
C SER A 45 -32.27 -11.80 14.38
N GLN A 46 -31.36 -10.98 13.86
CA GLN A 46 -30.03 -11.43 13.43
C GLN A 46 -29.20 -11.92 14.61
N ALA A 47 -29.28 -11.25 15.77
CA ALA A 47 -28.57 -11.69 16.97
C ALA A 47 -29.01 -13.09 17.43
N GLU A 48 -30.29 -13.46 17.28
CA GLU A 48 -30.74 -14.84 17.52
C GLU A 48 -30.30 -15.83 16.45
N ALA A 49 -30.41 -15.46 15.16
CA ALA A 49 -29.93 -16.30 14.07
C ALA A 49 -28.43 -16.63 14.21
N TRP A 50 -27.63 -15.68 14.68
CA TRP A 50 -26.20 -15.87 14.91
C TRP A 50 -25.90 -16.73 16.15
N ARG A 51 -26.76 -16.69 17.19
CA ARG A 51 -26.64 -17.63 18.32
C ARG A 51 -26.92 -19.08 17.90
N ARG A 52 -27.89 -19.30 17.00
CA ARG A 52 -28.18 -20.63 16.44
C ARG A 52 -27.08 -21.12 15.47
N ALA A 53 -26.38 -20.20 14.81
CA ALA A 53 -25.29 -20.53 13.89
C ALA A 53 -23.90 -20.72 14.56
N ILE A 54 -23.83 -20.67 15.90
CA ILE A 54 -22.59 -20.89 16.68
C ILE A 54 -22.61 -22.25 17.42
N GLU A 55 -23.56 -23.12 17.09
CA GLU A 55 -23.46 -24.53 17.47
C GLU A 55 -22.29 -25.17 16.71
N VAL A 56 -21.34 -25.71 17.49
CA VAL A 56 -20.18 -26.42 16.97
C VAL A 56 -20.64 -27.75 16.41
N PHE A 57 -20.37 -27.95 15.13
CA PHE A 57 -20.56 -29.23 14.44
C PHE A 57 -19.42 -30.19 14.94
N ASP A 58 -19.64 -31.26 15.73
CA ASP A 58 -18.74 -32.48 15.90
C ASP A 58 -19.54 -33.83 15.84
N ASP A 59 -19.08 -34.82 15.04
CA ASP A 59 -19.94 -35.47 14.02
C ASP A 59 -20.94 -36.49 14.50
N ASP A 60 -20.53 -37.22 15.52
CA ASP A 60 -21.37 -38.16 16.21
C ASP A 60 -22.18 -37.47 17.33
N ALA A 61 -22.30 -36.13 17.23
CA ALA A 61 -23.35 -35.24 17.70
C ALA A 61 -23.80 -34.20 16.63
N GLY A 62 -23.39 -34.38 15.35
CA GLY A 62 -23.67 -33.58 14.13
C GLY A 62 -22.48 -32.74 13.59
N ALA A 63 -21.84 -33.12 12.45
CA ALA A 63 -20.63 -32.42 11.92
C ALA A 63 -20.08 -32.61 10.48
N SER A 64 -18.81 -32.18 10.36
CA SER A 64 -17.76 -32.74 9.52
C SER A 64 -16.53 -33.26 10.33
N ARG A 65 -16.40 -34.58 10.49
CA ARG A 65 -15.14 -35.27 10.82
C ARG A 65 -14.90 -36.43 9.84
N SER A 66 -13.70 -36.49 9.27
CA SER A 66 -13.30 -37.58 8.36
C SER A 66 -12.48 -38.60 9.14
N LEU A 67 -13.05 -39.78 9.34
CA LEU A 67 -12.42 -40.92 10.01
C LEU A 67 -11.91 -41.93 8.97
N SER A 68 -10.63 -42.26 9.02
CA SER A 68 -10.09 -43.43 8.30
C SER A 68 -10.28 -44.67 9.16
N LEU A 69 -10.99 -45.67 8.62
CA LEU A 69 -11.40 -46.89 9.35
C LEU A 69 -10.28 -47.93 9.58
N PHE A 70 -9.05 -47.64 9.16
CA PHE A 70 -7.88 -48.48 9.40
C PHE A 70 -6.73 -47.65 9.97
N PRO A 71 -5.92 -48.19 10.90
CA PRO A 71 -4.63 -47.60 11.23
C PRO A 71 -3.70 -47.77 10.02
N ASP A 72 -3.16 -46.66 9.48
CA ASP A 72 -2.03 -46.71 8.55
C ASP A 72 -0.94 -47.61 9.17
N GLU A 73 -0.56 -48.66 8.43
CA GLU A 73 0.21 -49.79 8.92
C GLU A 73 1.47 -49.35 9.69
N ARG A 74 1.73 -50.01 10.83
CA ARG A 74 2.98 -49.81 11.55
C ARG A 74 4.13 -50.39 10.74
N CYS A 75 4.82 -49.55 9.98
CA CYS A 75 6.16 -49.84 9.51
C CYS A 75 7.14 -49.88 10.70
N ASP A 76 7.11 -50.99 11.43
CA ASP A 76 8.10 -51.35 12.45
C ASP A 76 9.41 -51.79 11.78
N LEU A 77 9.99 -50.87 10.99
CA LEU A 77 11.37 -50.96 10.53
C LEU A 77 12.31 -50.72 11.72
N PRO A 78 13.38 -51.53 11.86
CA PRO A 78 14.23 -51.54 13.05
C PRO A 78 14.79 -50.16 13.41
N ALA A 79 15.10 -49.98 14.68
CA ALA A 79 15.57 -48.72 15.23
C ALA A 79 16.92 -48.31 14.60
N ALA A 80 16.83 -47.48 13.57
CA ALA A 80 17.96 -46.79 12.99
C ALA A 80 18.17 -45.48 13.79
N GLU A 81 19.30 -45.45 14.50
CA GLU A 81 20.04 -44.33 15.13
C GLU A 81 19.29 -43.09 15.65
N ASP A 82 19.73 -42.59 16.83
CA ASP A 82 19.11 -41.52 17.66
C ASP A 82 18.94 -40.12 16.99
N SER A 83 19.11 -40.01 15.67
CA SER A 83 18.97 -38.77 14.89
C SER A 83 17.96 -38.83 13.74
N ILE A 84 17.23 -39.94 13.54
CA ILE A 84 16.28 -40.09 12.41
C ILE A 84 14.87 -39.62 12.76
N VAL A 85 14.52 -38.42 12.31
CA VAL A 85 13.14 -37.87 12.39
C VAL A 85 12.25 -38.50 11.30
N ARG A 86 11.40 -39.45 11.68
CA ARG A 86 10.42 -40.09 10.78
C ARG A 86 9.23 -39.15 10.53
N LEU A 87 9.01 -38.73 9.28
CA LEU A 87 7.90 -37.83 8.88
C LEU A 87 6.73 -38.61 8.24
N ARG A 88 5.51 -38.45 8.77
CA ARG A 88 4.29 -39.03 8.19
C ARG A 88 3.68 -38.09 7.16
N LEU A 89 4.00 -38.31 5.88
CA LEU A 89 3.57 -37.45 4.77
C LEU A 89 2.04 -37.30 4.65
N SER A 90 1.26 -38.36 4.94
CA SER A 90 -0.22 -38.32 4.94
C SER A 90 -0.82 -37.34 5.95
N GLN A 91 -0.04 -36.90 6.96
CA GLN A 91 -0.46 -35.92 7.97
C GLN A 91 0.15 -34.53 7.75
N MET A 92 0.96 -34.34 6.72
CA MET A 92 1.58 -33.05 6.40
C MET A 92 0.51 -32.06 5.88
N ARG A 93 0.39 -30.90 6.53
CA ARG A 93 -0.59 -29.84 6.17
C ARG A 93 0.12 -28.50 6.00
N LEU A 94 -0.17 -27.82 4.89
CA LEU A 94 0.29 -26.45 4.66
C LEU A 94 -0.56 -25.47 5.50
N CYS A 95 -0.01 -25.00 6.61
CA CYS A 95 -0.68 -24.08 7.52
C CYS A 95 -0.15 -22.66 7.35
N ARG A 96 -1.04 -21.68 7.10
CA ARG A 96 -0.72 -20.24 6.96
C ARG A 96 0.36 -19.96 5.89
N PRO A 97 0.12 -20.30 4.61
CA PRO A 97 1.04 -19.95 3.54
C PRO A 97 1.25 -18.42 3.49
N ARG A 98 2.49 -17.99 3.26
CA ARG A 98 2.87 -16.58 3.12
C ARG A 98 3.61 -16.35 1.82
N GLN A 99 3.38 -15.20 1.20
CA GLN A 99 4.16 -14.73 0.06
C GLN A 99 5.58 -14.38 0.50
N TRP A 100 6.52 -15.32 0.31
CA TRP A 100 7.93 -15.14 0.68
C TRP A 100 8.75 -14.52 -0.46
N GLY A 101 8.75 -15.15 -1.64
CA GLY A 101 9.68 -14.84 -2.72
C GLY A 101 9.63 -13.38 -3.19
N ALA A 102 8.43 -12.84 -3.40
CA ALA A 102 8.25 -11.46 -3.81
C ALA A 102 8.66 -10.46 -2.70
N CYS A 103 8.35 -10.74 -1.43
CA CYS A 103 8.74 -9.90 -0.29
C CYS A 103 10.25 -9.90 -0.06
N TRP A 104 10.90 -11.06 -0.24
CA TRP A 104 12.35 -11.19 -0.21
C TRP A 104 13.00 -10.39 -1.35
N LEU A 105 12.52 -10.54 -2.59
CA LEU A 105 13.05 -9.80 -3.75
C LEU A 105 12.86 -8.28 -3.60
N ALA A 106 11.70 -7.82 -3.12
CA ALA A 106 11.48 -6.42 -2.79
C ALA A 106 12.46 -5.91 -1.73
N SER A 107 12.81 -6.75 -0.74
CA SER A 107 13.81 -6.43 0.28
C SER A 107 15.24 -6.45 -0.24
N VAL A 108 15.55 -7.24 -1.28
CA VAL A 108 16.82 -7.16 -2.02
C VAL A 108 16.88 -5.83 -2.79
N LEU A 109 15.86 -5.51 -3.60
CA LEU A 109 15.78 -4.26 -4.35
C LEU A 109 15.86 -3.02 -3.44
N TRP A 110 15.26 -3.08 -2.25
CA TRP A 110 15.35 -2.02 -1.23
C TRP A 110 16.79 -1.73 -0.80
N ARG A 111 17.63 -2.77 -0.65
CA ARG A 111 19.06 -2.65 -0.32
C ARG A 111 19.92 -2.26 -1.52
N GLU A 112 19.61 -2.75 -2.72
CA GLU A 112 20.29 -2.32 -3.97
C GLU A 112 20.10 -0.82 -4.24
N LEU A 113 18.89 -0.31 -3.97
CA LEU A 113 18.58 1.12 -3.97
C LEU A 113 19.11 1.86 -2.72
N GLN A 114 19.77 1.18 -1.79
CA GLN A 114 20.34 1.71 -0.54
C GLN A 114 19.32 2.49 0.32
N LEU A 115 18.04 2.11 0.22
CA LEU A 115 16.94 2.76 0.93
C LEU A 115 16.94 2.40 2.42
N ASP A 116 17.48 1.24 2.78
CA ASP A 116 17.78 0.86 4.16
C ASP A 116 18.64 1.90 4.86
N ARG A 117 19.78 2.26 4.27
CA ARG A 117 20.72 3.27 4.82
C ARG A 117 20.13 4.67 4.77
N PHE A 118 19.58 5.06 3.61
CA PHE A 118 18.98 6.38 3.42
C PHE A 118 17.87 6.68 4.44
N TRP A 119 17.00 5.70 4.73
CA TRP A 119 15.91 5.89 5.69
C TRP A 119 16.31 5.66 7.15
N ALA A 120 17.33 4.84 7.45
CA ALA A 120 17.81 4.67 8.83
C ALA A 120 18.26 5.99 9.47
N GLU A 121 18.94 6.85 8.69
CA GLU A 121 19.38 8.19 9.13
C GLU A 121 18.21 9.18 9.33
N ARG A 122 17.16 9.06 8.52
CA ARG A 122 16.08 10.07 8.39
C ARG A 122 14.81 9.72 9.15
N LEU A 123 14.59 8.44 9.42
CA LEU A 123 13.42 7.90 10.12
C LEU A 123 13.84 7.15 11.40
N PRO A 124 14.47 7.83 12.37
CA PRO A 124 14.93 7.21 13.62
C PRO A 124 13.77 6.62 14.42
N ALA A 125 14.06 5.61 15.25
CA ALA A 125 13.05 4.94 16.05
C ALA A 125 12.28 5.91 16.96
N SER A 126 10.95 5.73 17.04
CA SER A 126 10.14 6.57 17.93
C SER A 126 10.41 6.27 19.41
N ARG A 127 10.12 7.24 20.30
CA ARG A 127 10.12 7.01 21.76
C ARG A 127 9.22 5.85 22.22
N LYS A 128 8.31 5.37 21.37
CA LYS A 128 7.42 4.21 21.61
C LYS A 128 7.94 2.91 20.96
N GLY A 129 9.20 2.87 20.51
CA GLY A 129 9.83 1.74 19.84
C GLY A 129 9.42 1.54 18.36
N THR A 130 8.75 2.50 17.72
CA THR A 130 8.35 2.35 16.31
C THR A 130 9.56 2.46 15.40
N ARG A 131 9.91 1.38 14.70
CA ARG A 131 10.91 1.36 13.61
C ARG A 131 10.27 1.91 12.33
N TRP A 132 10.39 3.21 12.07
CA TRP A 132 9.70 3.87 10.95
C TRP A 132 10.23 3.45 9.58
N ALA A 133 11.54 3.19 9.44
CA ALA A 133 12.13 2.68 8.20
C ALA A 133 11.52 1.32 7.79
N ASP A 134 11.34 0.40 8.74
CA ASP A 134 10.65 -0.88 8.53
C ASP A 134 9.19 -0.70 8.08
N VAL A 135 8.42 0.18 8.75
CA VAL A 135 7.04 0.50 8.37
C VAL A 135 6.97 1.03 6.93
N LEU A 136 7.94 1.86 6.54
CA LEU A 136 8.04 2.37 5.18
C LEU A 136 8.40 1.27 4.17
N GLN A 137 9.33 0.37 4.50
CA GLN A 137 9.68 -0.76 3.64
C GLN A 137 8.47 -1.69 3.44
N VAL A 138 7.65 -1.92 4.47
CA VAL A 138 6.39 -2.66 4.37
C VAL A 138 5.40 -1.95 3.43
N LEU A 139 5.22 -0.63 3.58
CA LEU A 139 4.36 0.16 2.70
C LEU A 139 4.82 0.10 1.23
N ALA A 140 6.12 0.30 0.98
CA ALA A 140 6.69 0.25 -0.37
C ALA A 140 6.58 -1.15 -0.99
N THR A 141 6.90 -2.19 -0.23
CA THR A 141 6.82 -3.59 -0.67
C THR A 141 5.39 -3.99 -1.01
N TYR A 142 4.41 -3.60 -0.19
CA TYR A 142 3.00 -3.80 -0.50
C TYR A 142 2.57 -3.09 -1.79
N ARG A 143 2.97 -1.83 -1.99
CA ARG A 143 2.68 -1.06 -3.21
C ARG A 143 3.32 -1.64 -4.47
N LEU A 144 4.46 -2.34 -4.34
CA LEU A 144 5.15 -3.01 -5.44
C LEU A 144 4.50 -4.36 -5.80
N ILE A 145 4.10 -5.16 -4.81
CA ILE A 145 3.64 -6.54 -5.01
C ILE A 145 2.14 -6.63 -5.27
N ASP A 146 1.33 -5.90 -4.50
CA ASP A 146 -0.13 -6.03 -4.48
C ASP A 146 -0.75 -4.66 -4.12
N PRO A 147 -0.76 -3.69 -5.05
CA PRO A 147 -1.12 -2.31 -4.75
C PRO A 147 -2.57 -2.19 -4.27
N GLY A 148 -2.76 -1.69 -3.05
CA GLY A 148 -4.08 -1.42 -2.49
C GLY A 148 -4.03 -0.40 -1.35
N SER A 149 -5.09 -0.34 -0.55
CA SER A 149 -5.18 0.55 0.61
C SER A 149 -4.38 0.03 1.81
N GLU A 150 -3.91 0.95 2.65
CA GLU A 150 -3.28 0.69 3.95
C GLU A 150 -4.23 -0.10 4.88
N TRP A 151 -5.54 0.04 4.70
CA TRP A 151 -6.54 -0.75 5.43
C TRP A 151 -6.49 -2.23 5.06
N ARG A 152 -6.35 -2.57 3.77
CA ARG A 152 -6.18 -3.98 3.34
C ARG A 152 -4.81 -4.53 3.74
N LEU A 153 -3.76 -3.69 3.71
CA LEU A 153 -2.44 -4.02 4.28
C LEU A 153 -2.59 -4.46 5.74
N HIS A 154 -3.16 -3.60 6.57
CA HIS A 154 -3.38 -3.82 7.99
C HIS A 154 -4.22 -5.08 8.28
N ARG A 155 -5.36 -5.23 7.58
CA ARG A 155 -6.35 -6.27 7.92
C ARG A 155 -5.99 -7.67 7.44
N GLN A 156 -5.34 -7.77 6.28
CA GLN A 156 -5.14 -9.01 5.53
C GLN A 156 -3.69 -9.18 5.08
N TRP A 157 -3.24 -8.40 4.09
CA TRP A 157 -2.03 -8.71 3.31
C TRP A 157 -0.77 -8.91 4.16
N PHE A 158 -0.58 -8.16 5.25
CA PHE A 158 0.61 -8.31 6.09
C PHE A 158 0.73 -9.69 6.74
N LEU A 159 -0.40 -10.36 7.05
CA LEU A 159 -0.42 -11.69 7.67
C LEU A 159 -0.08 -12.80 6.67
N ASP A 160 -0.44 -12.56 5.41
CA ASP A 160 -0.25 -13.43 4.26
C ASP A 160 1.09 -13.12 3.55
N SER A 161 1.91 -12.23 4.11
CA SER A 161 3.23 -11.82 3.61
C SER A 161 4.35 -12.21 4.56
N ALA A 162 5.55 -12.44 4.03
CA ALA A 162 6.74 -12.73 4.85
C ALA A 162 7.38 -11.49 5.50
N MET A 163 6.76 -10.30 5.40
CA MET A 163 7.39 -9.04 5.85
C MET A 163 7.72 -9.01 7.35
N ALA A 164 6.92 -9.67 8.18
CA ALA A 164 7.20 -9.83 9.62
C ALA A 164 8.51 -10.59 9.85
N ASP A 165 8.65 -11.75 9.18
CA ASP A 165 9.80 -12.65 9.33
C ASP A 165 11.08 -12.02 8.75
N LEU A 166 10.98 -11.42 7.56
CA LEU A 166 12.10 -10.77 6.86
C LEU A 166 12.65 -9.53 7.57
N LEU A 167 11.84 -8.84 8.38
CA LEU A 167 12.24 -7.66 9.16
C LEU A 167 12.50 -7.96 10.64
N GLY A 168 12.39 -9.23 11.05
CA GLY A 168 12.52 -9.66 12.45
C GLY A 168 11.60 -8.87 13.37
N SER A 169 10.33 -8.71 12.99
CA SER A 169 9.37 -7.80 13.62
C SER A 169 7.94 -8.34 13.61
N ASP A 170 7.11 -7.82 14.52
CA ASP A 170 5.73 -8.26 14.69
C ASP A 170 4.69 -7.47 13.86
N PHE A 171 3.40 -7.79 14.10
CA PHE A 171 2.25 -7.09 13.51
C PHE A 171 2.21 -5.57 13.84
N GLY A 172 3.01 -5.10 14.80
CA GLY A 172 3.20 -3.71 15.13
C GLY A 172 3.73 -2.86 13.97
N LEU A 173 4.33 -3.44 12.92
CA LEU A 173 4.65 -2.70 11.69
C LEU A 173 3.41 -2.34 10.87
N ALA A 174 2.38 -3.19 10.90
CA ALA A 174 1.14 -3.03 10.13
C ALA A 174 0.00 -2.33 10.90
N GLU A 175 0.27 -1.75 12.08
CA GLU A 175 -0.72 -1.01 12.87
C GLU A 175 -1.23 0.20 12.07
N ALA A 176 -2.55 0.29 11.83
CA ALA A 176 -3.14 1.26 10.91
C ALA A 176 -2.70 2.73 11.18
N HIS A 177 -2.63 3.15 12.44
CA HIS A 177 -2.17 4.51 12.79
C HIS A 177 -0.71 4.77 12.40
N LYS A 178 0.17 3.77 12.48
CA LYS A 178 1.57 3.90 12.04
C LYS A 178 1.66 3.95 10.52
N LEU A 179 0.85 3.18 9.79
CA LEU A 179 0.84 3.23 8.33
C LEU A 179 0.55 4.65 7.82
N TYR A 180 -0.48 5.31 8.36
CA TYR A 180 -0.79 6.70 7.99
C TYR A 180 0.25 7.69 8.50
N ALA A 181 0.66 7.61 9.77
CA ALA A 181 1.65 8.52 10.35
C ALA A 181 3.07 8.36 9.76
N CYS A 182 3.34 7.27 9.04
CA CYS A 182 4.58 7.10 8.28
C CYS A 182 4.62 8.00 7.05
N HIS A 183 3.49 8.16 6.34
CA HIS A 183 3.40 8.98 5.12
C HIS A 183 3.72 10.47 5.40
N ASP A 184 3.23 10.99 6.53
CA ASP A 184 3.47 12.39 6.95
C ASP A 184 4.97 12.72 7.08
N LYS A 185 5.81 11.72 7.38
CA LYS A 185 7.27 11.88 7.56
C LYS A 185 8.04 11.95 6.24
N LEU A 186 7.46 11.48 5.14
CA LEU A 186 8.18 11.34 3.87
C LEU A 186 8.30 12.68 3.14
N LEU A 187 7.35 13.59 3.36
CA LEU A 187 7.24 14.83 2.59
C LEU A 187 8.44 15.77 2.81
N GLU A 188 8.94 15.84 4.04
CA GLU A 188 10.15 16.60 4.41
C GLU A 188 11.38 16.14 3.60
N HIS A 189 11.48 14.84 3.34
CA HIS A 189 12.64 14.23 2.69
C HIS A 189 12.48 14.07 1.16
N LYS A 190 11.37 14.55 0.55
CA LYS A 190 11.07 14.40 -0.88
C LYS A 190 12.25 14.76 -1.79
N GLN A 191 12.86 15.93 -1.58
CA GLN A 191 13.95 16.42 -2.42
C GLN A 191 15.22 15.55 -2.27
N ALA A 192 15.54 15.14 -1.05
CA ALA A 192 16.69 14.28 -0.76
C ALA A 192 16.51 12.88 -1.36
N LEU A 193 15.29 12.31 -1.28
CA LEU A 193 14.94 11.03 -1.86
C LEU A 193 15.07 11.05 -3.38
N PHE A 194 14.60 12.12 -4.03
CA PHE A 194 14.71 12.28 -5.48
C PHE A 194 16.17 12.38 -5.93
N SER A 195 17.00 13.15 -5.21
CA SER A 195 18.45 13.20 -5.49
C SER A 195 19.12 11.83 -5.29
N HIS A 196 18.81 11.13 -4.20
CA HIS A 196 19.33 9.79 -3.90
C HIS A 196 18.98 8.78 -5.00
N LEU A 197 17.69 8.65 -5.34
CA LEU A 197 17.24 7.72 -6.38
C LEU A 197 17.80 8.07 -7.77
N THR A 198 17.91 9.37 -8.09
CA THR A 198 18.56 9.81 -9.34
C THR A 198 20.01 9.37 -9.39
N GLN A 199 20.76 9.47 -8.28
CA GLN A 199 22.14 9.04 -8.22
C GLN A 199 22.26 7.51 -8.30
N ARG A 200 21.47 6.75 -7.53
CA ARG A 200 21.44 5.28 -7.61
C ARG A 200 21.13 4.80 -9.02
N TRP A 201 20.23 5.46 -9.74
CA TRP A 201 19.94 5.13 -11.14
C TRP A 201 21.15 5.37 -12.07
N ARG A 202 21.86 6.50 -11.92
CA ARG A 202 23.12 6.73 -12.66
C ARG A 202 24.15 5.65 -12.34
N ASP A 203 24.36 5.35 -11.06
CA ASP A 203 25.37 4.38 -10.61
C ASP A 203 25.10 2.96 -11.13
N LEU A 204 23.83 2.52 -11.07
CA LEU A 204 23.42 1.15 -11.43
C LEU A 204 23.39 0.90 -12.94
N PHE A 205 23.09 1.93 -13.74
CA PHE A 205 22.93 1.81 -15.20
C PHE A 205 24.01 2.54 -16.01
N ASN A 206 25.00 3.16 -15.35
CA ASN A 206 26.01 4.05 -15.94
C ASN A 206 25.39 5.13 -16.86
N ALA A 207 24.26 5.69 -16.45
CA ALA A 207 23.40 6.47 -17.33
C ALA A 207 23.72 7.97 -17.35
N SER A 208 23.94 8.53 -18.54
CA SER A 208 24.02 9.97 -18.82
C SER A 208 22.62 10.57 -19.06
N PHE A 209 22.48 11.88 -18.86
CA PHE A 209 21.28 12.64 -19.19
C PHE A 209 21.57 13.62 -20.32
N ASP A 210 21.37 13.18 -21.56
CA ASP A 210 21.57 14.01 -22.75
C ASP A 210 20.28 14.76 -23.15
N VAL A 211 19.11 14.18 -22.86
CA VAL A 211 17.78 14.77 -23.12
C VAL A 211 16.88 14.57 -21.90
N LEU A 212 16.33 15.66 -21.36
CA LEU A 212 15.31 15.62 -20.31
C LEU A 212 13.91 15.80 -20.93
N LEU A 213 13.20 14.69 -21.12
CA LEU A 213 11.77 14.72 -21.46
C LEU A 213 10.97 15.02 -20.19
N TYR A 214 10.15 16.08 -20.22
CA TYR A 214 9.21 16.39 -19.15
C TYR A 214 7.79 16.49 -19.71
N ASP A 215 6.82 15.97 -18.96
CA ASP A 215 5.39 16.10 -19.23
C ASP A 215 4.67 16.58 -17.95
N LEU A 216 3.57 17.31 -18.12
CA LEU A 216 2.78 17.88 -17.04
C LEU A 216 1.51 17.07 -16.79
N THR A 217 1.66 15.98 -16.03
CA THR A 217 0.52 15.21 -15.55
C THR A 217 -0.18 15.92 -14.39
N SER A 218 -1.50 16.10 -14.51
CA SER A 218 -2.33 16.74 -13.48
C SER A 218 -3.14 15.70 -12.73
N THR A 219 -2.83 15.46 -11.46
CA THR A 219 -3.66 14.63 -10.57
C THR A 219 -4.78 15.48 -9.96
N TYR A 220 -6.01 14.97 -10.00
CA TYR A 220 -7.15 15.58 -9.32
C TYR A 220 -8.04 14.49 -8.72
N PHE A 221 -8.77 14.85 -7.66
CA PHE A 221 -9.82 14.02 -7.09
C PHE A 221 -11.18 14.63 -7.42
N GLU A 222 -12.08 13.83 -7.99
CA GLU A 222 -13.50 14.20 -8.14
C GLU A 222 -14.25 13.89 -6.85
N VAL A 223 -15.13 14.81 -6.45
CA VAL A 223 -16.16 14.55 -5.45
C VAL A 223 -17.49 15.08 -5.99
N ASN A 224 -18.56 14.30 -5.84
CA ASN A 224 -19.91 14.78 -6.09
C ASN A 224 -20.28 15.86 -5.07
N ALA A 225 -20.65 17.05 -5.54
CA ALA A 225 -20.98 18.16 -4.64
C ALA A 225 -22.24 17.89 -3.79
N SER A 226 -23.15 17.04 -4.29
CA SER A 226 -24.35 16.56 -3.59
C SER A 226 -24.04 15.83 -2.28
N ASP A 227 -22.94 15.07 -2.25
CA ASP A 227 -22.65 14.08 -1.20
C ASP A 227 -21.91 14.72 -0.01
N LEU A 228 -21.59 16.02 -0.12
CA LEU A 228 -20.86 16.81 0.86
C LEU A 228 -21.82 17.72 1.65
N PRO A 229 -21.61 17.94 2.96
CA PRO A 229 -22.32 18.99 3.69
C PRO A 229 -22.12 20.39 3.09
N GLU A 230 -23.09 21.28 3.29
CA GLU A 230 -22.92 22.70 2.97
C GLU A 230 -21.74 23.30 3.74
N GLY A 231 -21.05 24.29 3.14
CA GLY A 231 -19.82 24.87 3.67
C GLY A 231 -18.57 23.97 3.59
N SER A 232 -18.67 22.72 3.12
CA SER A 232 -17.50 21.86 2.94
C SER A 232 -16.52 22.44 1.90
N LYS A 233 -15.24 22.62 2.29
CA LYS A 233 -14.17 23.10 1.39
C LYS A 233 -14.06 22.29 0.09
N ARG A 234 -14.46 21.02 0.10
CA ARG A 234 -14.47 20.11 -1.07
C ARG A 234 -15.58 20.41 -2.09
N ARG A 235 -16.58 21.24 -1.76
CA ARG A 235 -17.56 21.75 -2.73
C ARG A 235 -16.98 22.86 -3.63
N HIS A 236 -15.87 23.49 -3.22
CA HIS A 236 -15.18 24.50 -4.02
C HIS A 236 -14.18 23.84 -4.98
N GLY A 237 -14.33 24.11 -6.27
CA GLY A 237 -13.51 23.53 -7.34
C GLY A 237 -14.16 23.70 -8.71
N TYR A 238 -13.38 23.47 -9.77
CA TYR A 238 -13.85 23.49 -11.16
C TYR A 238 -13.84 22.06 -11.72
N SER A 239 -14.92 21.65 -12.40
CA SER A 239 -14.91 20.38 -13.12
C SER A 239 -14.09 20.51 -14.39
N ARG A 240 -12.93 19.85 -14.46
CA ARG A 240 -12.08 19.88 -15.66
C ARG A 240 -12.80 19.26 -16.87
N ASP A 241 -13.65 18.26 -16.62
CA ASP A 241 -14.44 17.56 -17.64
C ASP A 241 -15.82 18.20 -17.86
N LYS A 242 -16.03 19.42 -17.34
CA LYS A 242 -17.25 20.24 -17.48
C LYS A 242 -18.54 19.57 -16.96
N ARG A 243 -18.43 18.59 -16.06
CA ARG A 243 -19.58 17.93 -15.42
C ARG A 243 -20.14 18.85 -14.32
N PRO A 244 -21.43 19.23 -14.33
CA PRO A 244 -21.97 20.19 -13.34
C PRO A 244 -21.91 19.70 -11.88
N THR A 245 -22.00 18.38 -11.68
CA THR A 245 -22.13 17.70 -10.39
C THR A 245 -20.80 17.33 -9.73
N ALA A 246 -19.76 17.06 -10.53
CA ALA A 246 -18.43 16.68 -10.06
C ALA A 246 -17.57 17.93 -9.84
N ARG A 247 -16.88 18.01 -8.70
CA ARG A 247 -15.94 19.10 -8.39
C ARG A 247 -14.54 18.52 -8.22
N ASN A 248 -13.55 19.13 -8.89
CA ASN A 248 -12.18 18.68 -8.82
C ASN A 248 -11.46 19.47 -7.72
N SER A 249 -10.83 18.75 -6.80
CA SER A 249 -9.81 19.33 -5.91
C SER A 249 -8.42 19.00 -6.45
N SER A 250 -7.61 20.03 -6.70
CA SER A 250 -6.24 19.90 -7.19
C SER A 250 -5.24 20.30 -6.11
N SER A 251 -4.14 19.55 -6.05
CA SER A 251 -2.95 19.88 -5.26
C SER A 251 -1.78 19.98 -6.24
N PRO A 252 -1.18 21.16 -6.47
CA PRO A 252 -0.05 21.27 -7.38
C PRO A 252 1.16 20.49 -6.83
N SER A 253 1.53 19.38 -7.48
CA SER A 253 2.54 18.43 -6.98
C SER A 253 3.98 18.76 -7.38
N SER A 254 4.17 19.76 -8.26
CA SER A 254 5.46 20.17 -8.81
C SER A 254 5.62 21.69 -8.85
N SER A 255 6.45 22.22 -7.95
CA SER A 255 7.23 23.42 -8.27
C SER A 255 8.39 22.99 -9.17
N PRO A 256 8.73 23.73 -10.25
CA PRO A 256 9.90 23.40 -11.06
C PRO A 256 11.17 23.49 -10.20
N PRO A 257 12.17 22.62 -10.41
CA PRO A 257 13.47 22.80 -9.78
C PRO A 257 14.02 24.16 -10.21
N ARG A 258 14.42 24.99 -9.25
CA ARG A 258 15.20 26.19 -9.57
C ARG A 258 16.45 25.73 -10.29
N ALA A 259 16.61 26.10 -11.56
CA ALA A 259 17.81 25.80 -12.31
C ALA A 259 19.03 26.31 -11.51
N CYS A 260 19.91 25.40 -11.12
CA CYS A 260 21.19 25.76 -10.54
C CYS A 260 21.95 26.56 -11.60
N ARG A 261 22.06 27.88 -11.41
CA ARG A 261 22.96 28.71 -12.20
C ARG A 261 24.38 28.30 -11.86
N SER A 262 24.96 27.43 -12.69
CA SER A 262 26.41 27.24 -12.72
C SER A 262 27.07 28.60 -12.98
N PRO A 263 28.13 28.97 -12.25
CA PRO A 263 28.82 30.23 -12.50
C PRO A 263 29.51 30.14 -13.86
N THR A 264 29.12 31.03 -14.77
CA THR A 264 29.75 31.19 -16.08
C THR A 264 31.23 31.50 -15.92
N ARG A 265 32.10 30.55 -16.25
CA ARG A 265 33.49 30.86 -16.62
C ARG A 265 33.48 31.54 -17.99
N SER A 266 34.08 32.72 -18.05
CA SER A 266 34.37 33.44 -19.27
C SER A 266 35.46 32.74 -20.09
N CYS A 267 35.25 32.63 -21.39
CA CYS A 267 36.29 32.42 -22.40
C CYS A 267 36.05 33.40 -23.56
N PRO A 268 37.11 33.90 -24.22
CA PRO A 268 37.02 35.08 -25.09
C PRO A 268 36.54 34.77 -26.51
N ALA A 269 36.15 35.83 -27.22
CA ALA A 269 35.49 35.78 -28.53
C ALA A 269 36.47 35.59 -29.72
N THR A 270 35.94 35.00 -30.79
CA THR A 270 36.53 34.93 -32.14
C THR A 270 35.37 35.13 -33.15
N PRO A 271 35.56 35.84 -34.29
CA PRO A 271 34.46 36.50 -35.01
C PRO A 271 33.65 35.59 -35.97
N PRO A 272 32.48 36.04 -36.48
CA PRO A 272 31.48 35.17 -37.09
C PRO A 272 31.63 35.01 -38.62
N THR A 273 31.37 33.80 -39.11
CA THR A 273 31.09 33.53 -40.53
C THR A 273 29.59 33.34 -40.72
N ALA A 274 29.01 33.98 -41.75
CA ALA A 274 27.57 34.02 -41.95
C ALA A 274 27.01 32.79 -42.68
N ALA A 275 25.84 32.32 -42.23
CA ALA A 275 24.92 31.53 -43.05
C ALA A 275 23.47 31.89 -42.68
N ARG A 276 22.68 32.33 -43.66
CA ARG A 276 21.24 32.60 -43.51
C ARG A 276 20.43 31.32 -43.63
N CYS A 277 19.29 31.24 -42.94
CA CYS A 277 18.03 30.77 -43.53
C CYS A 277 16.84 31.18 -42.62
N ASP A 278 15.73 31.60 -43.25
CA ASP A 278 14.57 32.22 -42.60
C ASP A 278 13.60 31.21 -41.94
N PRO A 279 12.76 31.67 -40.98
CA PRO A 279 11.79 30.82 -40.29
C PRO A 279 10.50 30.63 -41.11
N PHE A 280 10.07 29.38 -41.31
CA PHE A 280 8.83 29.07 -42.05
C PHE A 280 7.77 28.34 -41.22
N TRP A 281 6.58 28.94 -41.25
CA TRP A 281 5.24 28.44 -40.94
C TRP A 281 4.60 28.53 -39.54
N LYS A 282 3.38 29.07 -39.59
CA LYS A 282 2.41 29.26 -38.51
C LYS A 282 1.44 28.09 -38.47
N ARG A 283 0.71 27.99 -37.35
CA ARG A 283 -0.60 27.32 -37.16
C ARG A 283 -1.40 27.03 -38.45
N SER A 284 -2.04 25.86 -38.46
CA SER A 284 -3.43 25.73 -38.93
C SER A 284 -4.28 24.99 -37.89
N ARG A 285 -5.47 25.53 -37.60
CA ARG A 285 -6.63 24.75 -37.13
C ARG A 285 -7.53 24.59 -38.34
N ALA A 286 -8.06 23.40 -38.59
CA ALA A 286 -9.17 23.23 -39.53
C ALA A 286 -10.18 22.24 -38.93
N SER A 287 -11.32 22.78 -38.51
CA SER A 287 -12.56 22.03 -38.33
C SER A 287 -13.24 21.89 -39.68
N THR A 288 -13.74 20.69 -40.03
CA THR A 288 -14.64 20.55 -41.19
C THR A 288 -15.91 19.84 -40.74
N ALA A 289 -17.04 20.48 -41.02
CA ALA A 289 -18.37 20.02 -40.63
C ALA A 289 -19.02 19.14 -41.69
N ARG A 290 -20.12 18.48 -41.29
CA ARG A 290 -21.05 17.74 -42.15
C ARG A 290 -21.43 18.52 -43.43
N ARG A 291 -21.53 17.80 -44.54
CA ARG A 291 -22.64 17.92 -45.49
C ARG A 291 -23.13 16.51 -45.83
N GLY A 292 -24.45 16.33 -45.88
CA GLY A 292 -25.08 15.17 -46.51
C GLY A 292 -25.52 15.51 -47.93
N GLY A 293 -25.93 14.50 -48.69
CA GLY A 293 -26.46 14.68 -50.04
C GLY A 293 -26.56 13.37 -50.82
N SER A 294 -27.75 12.77 -50.80
CA SER A 294 -28.38 11.99 -51.88
C SER A 294 -27.50 11.22 -52.88
N GLY A 295 -27.65 9.90 -52.87
CA GLY A 295 -27.22 8.94 -53.90
C GLY A 295 -27.73 7.56 -53.50
#